data_AF-A0A926BA01-F1
#
_entry.id   AF-A0A926BA01-F1
#
_cell.length_a   1.000
_cell.length_b   1.000
_cell.length_c   1.000
_cell.angle_alpha   90.00
_cell.angle_beta   90.00
_cell.angle_gamma   90.00
#
_symmetry.space_group_name_H-M   'P 1'
#
loop_
_entity.id
_entity.type
_entity.pdbx_description
1 polymer ?
#
loop_
_entity_poly.entity_id
_entity_poly.type
_entity_poly.pdbx_seq_one_letter_code
_entity_poly.pdbx_strand_id
1 'polypeptide(L)'
;GHVDQDLYNQLVKDSQDAKCHIAKIERETIGVDHARVGSWLAREWHFPSRLAEPLTYHHRPDLAKEAKQVTAVVHLADILTRGWCIPSGHLEPGETAEDAVRRESLEEAGATLGKVVYLGYFVLTDAETGIVRHAPTFIASVSAIGAIPDGTESRGAQLAYVEDVATLYFAWDELLASVFALAYARKQDKLRVGVSLSDLIQDTPPED
;
A
#
# COMPACT_ATOMS: atom_id res chain seq x y z
N GLY A 1 -30.60 -9.26 7.33
CA GLY A 1 -29.77 -9.95 8.33
C GLY A 1 -28.97 -8.91 9.07
N HIS A 2 -29.01 -8.90 10.40
CA HIS A 2 -28.01 -8.18 11.19
C HIS A 2 -26.78 -9.09 11.24
N VAL A 3 -25.63 -8.60 10.79
CA VAL A 3 -24.37 -9.17 11.25
C VAL A 3 -24.25 -8.74 12.70
N ASP A 4 -24.26 -9.71 13.60
CA ASP A 4 -24.04 -9.45 15.01
C ASP A 4 -22.68 -8.79 15.19
N GLN A 5 -22.64 -7.62 15.84
CA GLN A 5 -21.39 -6.92 16.05
C GLN A 5 -20.43 -7.74 16.90
N ASP A 6 -20.96 -8.61 17.78
CA ASP A 6 -20.17 -9.54 18.58
C ASP A 6 -19.53 -10.62 17.69
N LEU A 7 -20.25 -11.12 16.67
CA LEU A 7 -19.68 -12.03 15.68
C LEU A 7 -18.53 -11.37 14.92
N TYR A 8 -18.73 -10.15 14.41
CA TYR A 8 -17.68 -9.48 13.64
C TYR A 8 -16.41 -9.24 14.46
N ASN A 9 -16.58 -8.78 15.71
CA ASN A 9 -15.47 -8.61 16.65
C ASN A 9 -14.72 -9.94 16.90
N GLN A 10 -15.44 -11.07 16.95
CA GLN A 10 -14.83 -12.38 17.06
C GLN A 10 -14.01 -12.74 15.81
N LEU A 11 -14.53 -12.49 14.60
CA LEU A 11 -13.77 -12.75 13.36
C LEU A 11 -12.49 -11.93 13.26
N VAL A 12 -12.53 -10.66 13.72
CA VAL A 12 -11.33 -9.82 13.81
C VAL A 12 -10.31 -10.49 14.72
N LYS A 13 -10.71 -10.94 15.91
CA LYS A 13 -9.82 -11.62 16.84
C LYS A 13 -9.24 -12.92 16.27
N ASP A 14 -10.08 -13.74 15.65
CA ASP A 14 -9.66 -15.00 15.03
C ASP A 14 -8.63 -14.75 13.91
N SER A 15 -8.79 -13.68 13.13
CA SER A 15 -7.83 -13.31 12.07
C SER A 15 -6.46 -12.92 12.64
N GLN A 16 -6.45 -12.23 13.78
CA GLN A 16 -5.22 -11.84 14.49
C GLN A 16 -4.51 -13.06 15.07
N ASP A 17 -5.25 -13.92 15.76
CA ASP A 17 -4.72 -15.14 16.38
C ASP A 17 -4.17 -16.10 15.31
N ALA A 18 -4.86 -16.22 14.17
CA ALA A 18 -4.42 -17.03 13.04
C ALA A 18 -3.36 -16.35 12.15
N LYS A 19 -3.01 -15.08 12.42
CA LYS A 19 -2.08 -14.26 11.62
C LYS A 19 -2.42 -14.27 10.13
N CYS A 20 -3.69 -14.07 9.79
CA CYS A 20 -4.15 -14.05 8.42
C CYS A 20 -5.13 -12.89 8.17
N HIS A 21 -5.38 -12.62 6.89
CA HIS A 21 -6.30 -11.55 6.51
C HIS A 21 -7.73 -11.87 6.93
N ILE A 22 -8.46 -10.91 7.52
CA ILE A 22 -9.84 -11.10 7.98
C ILE A 22 -10.78 -11.57 6.87
N ALA A 23 -10.58 -11.11 5.64
CA ALA A 23 -11.31 -11.58 4.46
C ALA A 23 -11.30 -13.11 4.30
N LYS A 24 -10.22 -13.80 4.72
CA LYS A 24 -10.18 -15.26 4.75
C LYS A 24 -11.18 -15.82 5.77
N ILE A 25 -11.12 -15.31 7.00
CA ILE A 25 -12.01 -15.71 8.09
C ILE A 25 -13.48 -15.41 7.74
N GLU A 26 -13.78 -14.23 7.19
CA GLU A 26 -15.13 -13.86 6.73
C GLU A 26 -15.67 -14.83 5.67
N ARG A 27 -14.84 -15.22 4.69
CA ARG A 27 -15.25 -16.21 3.68
C ARG A 27 -15.49 -17.60 4.28
N GLU A 28 -14.66 -18.02 5.24
CA GLU A 28 -14.78 -19.32 5.89
C GLU A 28 -15.99 -19.39 6.84
N THR A 29 -16.33 -18.28 7.51
CA THR A 29 -17.42 -18.25 8.51
C THR A 29 -18.76 -17.75 7.95
N ILE A 30 -18.75 -16.68 7.15
CA ILE A 30 -19.95 -16.01 6.62
C ILE A 30 -20.21 -16.40 5.16
N GLY A 31 -19.19 -16.85 4.42
CA GLY A 31 -19.30 -17.20 3.00
C GLY A 31 -19.08 -16.02 2.05
N VAL A 32 -18.85 -14.81 2.59
CA VAL A 32 -18.54 -13.59 1.83
C VAL A 32 -17.62 -12.70 2.66
N ASP A 33 -16.70 -11.99 2.00
CA ASP A 33 -15.84 -10.98 2.64
C ASP A 33 -16.38 -9.55 2.51
N HIS A 34 -15.85 -8.65 3.33
CA HIS A 34 -16.23 -7.24 3.34
C HIS A 34 -15.97 -6.55 1.99
N ALA A 35 -14.91 -6.91 1.26
CA ALA A 35 -14.63 -6.34 -0.06
C ALA A 35 -15.75 -6.65 -1.05
N ARG A 36 -16.28 -7.88 -1.03
CA ARG A 36 -17.39 -8.29 -1.89
C ARG A 36 -18.72 -7.66 -1.48
N VAL A 37 -18.97 -7.51 -0.18
CA VAL A 37 -20.12 -6.75 0.33
C VAL A 37 -20.03 -5.28 -0.11
N GLY A 38 -18.87 -4.66 0.03
CA GLY A 38 -18.60 -3.29 -0.42
C GLY A 38 -18.82 -3.13 -1.93
N SER A 39 -18.38 -4.11 -2.74
CA SER A 39 -18.63 -4.14 -4.18
C SER A 39 -20.11 -4.17 -4.53
N TRP A 40 -20.90 -5.00 -3.84
CA TRP A 40 -22.34 -5.06 -4.05
C TRP A 40 -23.03 -3.72 -3.71
N LEU A 41 -22.68 -3.12 -2.57
CA LEU A 41 -23.23 -1.83 -2.17
C LEU A 41 -22.86 -0.72 -3.16
N ALA A 42 -21.60 -0.67 -3.60
CA ALA A 42 -21.16 0.33 -4.57
C ALA A 42 -21.91 0.23 -5.91
N ARG A 43 -22.21 -1.01 -6.35
CA ARG A 43 -23.02 -1.26 -7.56
C ARG A 43 -24.48 -0.86 -7.38
N GLU A 44 -25.08 -1.24 -6.25
CA GLU A 44 -26.47 -0.91 -5.94
C GLU A 44 -26.69 0.60 -5.82
N TRP A 45 -25.69 1.33 -5.32
CA TRP A 45 -25.73 2.79 -5.22
C TRP A 45 -25.22 3.51 -6.47
N HIS A 46 -24.94 2.77 -7.56
CA HIS A 46 -24.46 3.31 -8.83
C HIS A 46 -23.23 4.21 -8.69
N PHE A 47 -22.28 3.82 -7.82
CA PHE A 47 -21.05 4.57 -7.68
C PHE A 47 -20.18 4.44 -8.95
N PRO A 48 -19.53 5.54 -9.37
CA PRO A 48 -18.58 5.50 -10.47
C PRO A 48 -17.42 4.54 -10.15
N SER A 49 -16.83 3.94 -11.18
CA SER A 49 -15.73 2.97 -11.06
C SER A 49 -14.58 3.48 -10.20
N ARG A 50 -14.28 4.79 -10.29
CA ARG A 50 -13.27 5.46 -9.46
C ARG A 50 -13.50 5.38 -7.95
N LEU A 51 -14.75 5.18 -7.52
CA LEU A 51 -15.14 4.97 -6.13
C LEU A 51 -15.43 3.50 -5.82
N ALA A 52 -15.96 2.74 -6.78
CA ALA A 52 -16.34 1.34 -6.60
C ALA A 52 -15.13 0.38 -6.63
N GLU A 53 -14.14 0.63 -7.49
CA GLU A 53 -12.96 -0.23 -7.62
C GLU A 53 -12.08 -0.24 -6.36
N PRO A 54 -11.81 0.89 -5.66
CA PRO A 54 -11.08 0.86 -4.39
C PRO A 54 -11.76 -0.01 -3.34
N LEU A 55 -13.09 0.05 -3.25
CA LEU A 55 -13.85 -0.79 -2.32
C LEU A 55 -13.76 -2.28 -2.69
N THR A 56 -13.85 -2.59 -3.99
CA THR A 56 -13.89 -3.98 -4.48
C THR A 56 -12.52 -4.65 -4.49
N TYR A 57 -11.49 -3.91 -4.88
CA TYR A 57 -10.19 -4.46 -5.28
C TYR A 57 -9.05 -4.00 -4.36
N HIS A 58 -9.29 -3.42 -3.19
CA HIS A 58 -8.19 -3.01 -2.32
C HIS A 58 -7.27 -4.19 -1.95
N HIS A 59 -7.78 -5.41 -1.76
CA HIS A 59 -6.91 -6.59 -1.57
C HIS A 59 -6.20 -7.09 -2.82
N ARG A 60 -6.64 -6.65 -4.00
CA ARG A 60 -6.10 -7.02 -5.31
C ARG A 60 -6.04 -5.79 -6.22
N PRO A 61 -5.24 -4.77 -5.89
CA PRO A 61 -5.22 -3.52 -6.66
C PRO A 61 -4.80 -3.76 -8.10
N ASP A 62 -4.09 -4.86 -8.38
CA ASP A 62 -3.74 -5.31 -9.72
C ASP A 62 -4.96 -5.50 -10.64
N LEU A 63 -6.13 -5.84 -10.08
CA LEU A 63 -7.39 -6.07 -10.80
C LEU A 63 -8.18 -4.78 -11.08
N ALA A 64 -7.88 -3.67 -10.40
CA ALA A 64 -8.51 -2.38 -10.68
C ALA A 64 -8.02 -1.84 -12.03
N LYS A 65 -8.95 -1.37 -12.87
CA LYS A 65 -8.65 -0.89 -14.23
C LYS A 65 -8.50 0.61 -14.26
N GLU A 66 -9.43 1.32 -13.64
CA GLU A 66 -9.54 2.78 -13.72
C GLU A 66 -8.97 3.48 -12.49
N ALA A 67 -9.11 2.85 -11.32
CA ALA A 67 -8.76 3.43 -10.04
C ALA A 67 -7.50 2.80 -9.43
N LYS A 68 -6.64 2.15 -10.22
CA LYS A 68 -5.49 1.35 -9.72
C LYS A 68 -4.65 2.06 -8.64
N GLN A 69 -4.34 3.34 -8.88
CA GLN A 69 -3.54 4.17 -7.97
C GLN A 69 -4.30 4.61 -6.71
N VAL A 70 -5.64 4.71 -6.77
CA VAL A 70 -6.49 5.09 -5.64
C VAL A 70 -6.86 3.86 -4.80
N THR A 71 -7.01 2.70 -5.44
CA THR A 71 -7.20 1.39 -4.82
C THR A 71 -5.97 0.94 -4.04
N ALA A 72 -4.78 1.25 -4.53
CA ALA A 72 -3.52 0.94 -3.86
C ALA A 72 -3.06 2.07 -2.93
N VAL A 73 -2.37 1.71 -1.85
CA VAL A 73 -1.82 2.69 -0.90
C VAL A 73 -0.30 2.63 -0.80
N VAL A 74 0.29 1.47 -1.11
CA VAL A 74 1.71 1.18 -0.99
C VAL A 74 2.23 0.57 -2.29
N HIS A 75 3.43 0.97 -2.70
CA HIS A 75 4.14 0.38 -3.84
C HIS A 75 5.35 -0.37 -3.30
N LEU A 76 5.39 -1.69 -3.54
CA LEU A 76 6.43 -2.58 -3.04
C LEU A 76 7.34 -3.02 -4.21
N ALA A 77 8.62 -3.16 -3.94
CA ALA A 77 9.61 -3.77 -4.81
C ALA A 77 9.93 -5.19 -4.32
N ASP A 78 10.20 -6.11 -5.23
CA ASP A 78 10.66 -7.47 -4.93
C ASP A 78 12.17 -7.58 -5.15
N ILE A 79 12.93 -7.47 -4.08
CA ILE A 79 14.40 -7.44 -4.15
C ILE A 79 14.95 -8.86 -4.06
N LEU A 80 15.89 -9.24 -4.94
CA LEU A 80 16.44 -10.59 -5.06
C LEU A 80 16.84 -11.24 -3.73
N THR A 81 17.47 -10.46 -2.83
CA THR A 81 18.02 -10.93 -1.55
C THR A 81 17.06 -10.81 -0.38
N ARG A 82 16.06 -9.92 -0.49
CA ARG A 82 15.18 -9.52 0.61
C ARG A 82 13.76 -10.02 0.41
N GLY A 83 13.22 -10.00 -0.80
CA GLY A 83 11.81 -10.23 -1.10
C GLY A 83 11.05 -8.90 -1.18
N TRP A 84 9.73 -8.93 -0.94
CA TRP A 84 8.89 -7.74 -1.00
C TRP A 84 9.19 -6.75 0.12
N CYS A 85 9.54 -5.51 -0.24
CA CYS A 85 9.76 -4.41 0.68
C CYS A 85 9.42 -3.04 0.08
N ILE A 86 9.51 -1.97 0.87
CA ILE A 86 9.56 -0.62 0.29
C ILE A 86 10.89 -0.43 -0.46
N PRO A 87 10.93 0.42 -1.50
CA PRO A 87 12.18 0.79 -2.12
C PRO A 87 13.15 1.42 -1.12
N SER A 88 14.40 0.97 -1.12
CA SER A 88 15.44 1.46 -0.21
C SER A 88 16.84 1.13 -0.70
N GLY A 89 17.73 2.11 -0.63
CA GLY A 89 19.16 1.89 -0.88
C GLY A 89 20.05 2.92 -0.22
N HIS A 90 21.32 2.88 -0.60
CA HIS A 90 22.36 3.72 0.01
C HIS A 90 22.40 5.09 -0.66
N LEU A 91 22.83 6.11 0.10
CA LEU A 91 23.16 7.40 -0.51
C LEU A 91 24.44 7.27 -1.33
N GLU A 92 24.39 7.80 -2.55
CA GLU A 92 25.58 7.93 -3.39
C GLU A 92 26.37 9.21 -3.08
N PRO A 93 27.68 9.27 -3.42
CA PRO A 93 28.49 10.47 -3.22
C PRO A 93 27.90 11.70 -3.91
N GLY A 94 27.58 12.73 -3.14
CA GLY A 94 27.01 13.99 -3.63
C GLY A 94 25.48 14.01 -3.72
N GLU A 95 24.82 12.90 -3.37
CA GLU A 95 23.37 12.76 -3.38
C GLU A 95 22.74 13.23 -2.05
N THR A 96 21.59 13.91 -2.12
CA THR A 96 20.77 14.15 -0.91
C THR A 96 19.89 12.94 -0.60
N ALA A 97 19.38 12.82 0.63
CA ALA A 97 18.46 11.74 0.97
C ALA A 97 17.16 11.75 0.12
N GLU A 98 16.72 12.92 -0.35
CA GLU A 98 15.57 13.01 -1.25
C GLU A 98 15.90 12.51 -2.66
N ASP A 99 17.09 12.87 -3.17
CA ASP A 99 17.57 12.37 -4.48
C ASP A 99 17.68 10.84 -4.46
N ALA A 100 18.24 10.28 -3.38
CA ALA A 100 18.33 8.83 -3.17
C ALA A 100 16.96 8.17 -3.21
N VAL A 101 15.98 8.70 -2.47
CA VAL A 101 14.62 8.13 -2.50
C VAL A 101 13.99 8.17 -3.89
N ARG A 102 14.24 9.22 -4.67
CA ARG A 102 13.72 9.32 -6.05
C ARG A 102 14.39 8.30 -6.98
N ARG A 103 15.71 8.17 -6.89
CA ARG A 103 16.49 7.20 -7.68
C ARG A 103 16.10 5.76 -7.33
N GLU A 104 16.16 5.40 -6.05
CA GLU A 104 15.84 4.04 -5.57
C GLU A 104 14.39 3.65 -5.89
N SER A 105 13.43 4.58 -5.77
CA SER A 105 12.03 4.30 -6.14
C SER A 105 11.86 4.00 -7.63
N LEU A 106 12.65 4.66 -8.49
CA LEU A 106 12.66 4.40 -9.92
C LEU A 106 13.37 3.07 -10.25
N GLU A 107 14.55 2.85 -9.66
CA GLU A 107 15.39 1.68 -9.92
C GLU A 107 14.74 0.39 -9.42
N GLU A 108 14.15 0.41 -8.23
CA GLU A 108 13.63 -0.82 -7.61
C GLU A 108 12.16 -1.05 -7.92
N ALA A 109 11.37 0.01 -8.12
CA ALA A 109 9.93 -0.11 -8.31
C ALA A 109 9.40 0.52 -9.61
N GLY A 110 10.24 1.13 -10.45
CA GLY A 110 9.77 1.86 -11.63
C GLY A 110 8.92 3.08 -11.28
N ALA A 111 8.98 3.58 -10.06
CA ALA A 111 8.12 4.66 -9.58
C ALA A 111 8.78 6.02 -9.74
N THR A 112 8.14 6.89 -10.55
CA THR A 112 8.46 8.31 -10.54
C THR A 112 7.70 8.98 -9.39
N LEU A 113 8.42 9.70 -8.54
CA LEU A 113 7.84 10.38 -7.37
C LEU A 113 7.46 11.82 -7.68
N GLY A 114 6.30 12.24 -7.19
CA GLY A 114 5.87 13.63 -7.12
C GLY A 114 6.37 14.31 -5.84
N LYS A 115 5.44 14.72 -4.98
CA LYS A 115 5.72 15.29 -3.66
C LYS A 115 6.32 14.24 -2.75
N VAL A 116 7.47 14.55 -2.14
CA VAL A 116 8.17 13.73 -1.16
C VAL A 116 8.14 14.44 0.19
N VAL A 117 7.89 13.70 1.27
CA VAL A 117 7.80 14.23 2.63
C VAL A 117 8.60 13.35 3.57
N TYR A 118 9.53 13.95 4.29
CA TYR A 118 10.32 13.26 5.31
C TYR A 118 9.44 12.79 6.47
N LEU A 119 9.57 11.50 6.81
CA LEU A 119 8.81 10.86 7.88
C LEU A 119 9.62 10.80 9.19
N GLY A 120 10.88 10.39 9.08
CA GLY A 120 11.80 10.10 10.19
C GLY A 120 12.98 9.28 9.68
N TYR A 121 13.69 8.57 10.55
CA TYR A 121 14.75 7.64 10.15
C TYR A 121 14.71 6.37 11.00
N PHE A 122 15.10 5.24 10.41
CA PHE A 122 15.46 4.04 11.16
C PHE A 122 16.88 4.16 11.69
N VAL A 123 17.12 3.63 12.89
CA VAL A 123 18.46 3.35 13.39
C VAL A 123 18.65 1.85 13.29
N LEU A 124 19.54 1.45 12.38
CA LEU A 124 19.86 0.05 12.11
C LEU A 124 21.23 -0.24 12.69
N THR A 125 21.30 -1.14 13.66
CA THR A 125 22.57 -1.58 14.22
C THR A 125 22.87 -2.97 13.68
N ASP A 126 23.96 -3.10 12.94
CA ASP A 126 24.46 -4.38 12.48
C ASP A 126 24.88 -5.23 13.68
N ALA A 127 24.27 -6.40 13.84
CA ALA A 127 24.44 -7.23 15.04
C ALA A 127 25.84 -7.85 15.15
N GLU A 128 26.54 -8.03 14.02
CA GLU A 128 27.86 -8.67 13.99
C GLU A 128 29.00 -7.66 14.14
N THR A 129 28.88 -6.52 13.46
CA THR A 129 29.92 -5.49 13.39
C THR A 129 29.69 -4.34 14.38
N GLY A 130 28.47 -4.20 14.91
CA GLY A 130 28.07 -3.07 15.78
C GLY A 130 27.92 -1.74 15.04
N ILE A 131 28.04 -1.72 13.71
CA ILE A 131 27.93 -0.51 12.90
C ILE A 131 26.49 0.00 12.97
N VAL A 132 26.34 1.27 13.36
CA VAL A 132 25.06 1.99 13.36
C VAL A 132 24.87 2.72 12.05
N ARG A 133 23.74 2.48 11.39
CA ARG A 133 23.30 3.15 10.17
C ARG A 133 22.01 3.90 10.44
N HIS A 134 21.91 5.10 9.88
CA HIS A 134 20.69 5.88 9.89
C HIS A 134 20.08 5.79 8.49
N ALA A 135 18.84 5.30 8.39
CA ALA A 135 18.12 5.22 7.12
C ALA A 135 16.96 6.22 7.13
N PRO A 136 17.12 7.38 6.48
CA PRO A 136 16.03 8.35 6.28
C PRO A 136 14.83 7.71 5.57
N THR A 137 13.64 7.92 6.12
CA THR A 137 12.39 7.34 5.66
C THR A 137 11.44 8.45 5.22
N PHE A 138 10.75 8.22 4.12
CA PHE A 138 9.88 9.21 3.48
C PHE A 138 8.54 8.61 3.09
N ILE A 139 7.55 9.48 2.92
CA ILE A 139 6.32 9.18 2.19
C ILE A 139 6.27 10.03 0.94
N ALA A 140 5.76 9.49 -0.16
CA ALA A 140 5.69 10.21 -1.42
C ALA A 140 4.40 9.93 -2.18
N SER A 141 3.96 10.90 -2.98
CA SER A 141 2.99 10.63 -4.05
C SER A 141 3.71 10.00 -5.24
N VAL A 142 3.10 8.99 -5.86
CA VAL A 142 3.61 8.42 -7.12
C VAL A 142 2.97 9.19 -8.28
N SER A 143 3.79 9.83 -9.12
CA SER A 143 3.32 10.57 -10.30
C SER A 143 3.21 9.68 -11.54
N ALA A 144 4.06 8.66 -11.65
CA ALA A 144 3.99 7.66 -12.72
C ALA A 144 4.60 6.33 -12.26
N ILE A 145 4.13 5.23 -12.86
CA ILE A 145 4.73 3.91 -12.73
C ILE A 145 5.15 3.46 -14.13
N GLY A 146 6.44 3.17 -14.30
CA GLY A 146 7.07 2.72 -15.53
C GLY A 146 7.73 1.37 -15.37
N ALA A 147 8.57 1.02 -16.35
CA ALA A 147 9.40 -0.17 -16.27
C ALA A 147 10.54 0.04 -15.26
N ILE A 148 10.90 -1.03 -14.54
CA ILE A 148 12.12 -1.08 -13.73
C ILE A 148 13.31 -1.13 -14.71
N PRO A 149 14.32 -0.26 -14.55
CA PRO A 149 15.53 -0.29 -15.37
C PRO A 149 16.25 -1.64 -15.32
N ASP A 150 16.90 -2.01 -16.43
CA ASP A 150 17.73 -3.22 -16.51
C ASP A 150 18.96 -3.13 -15.59
N GLY A 151 19.38 -4.28 -15.05
CA GLY A 151 20.59 -4.39 -14.23
C GLY A 151 20.42 -4.03 -12.75
N THR A 152 19.19 -3.79 -12.31
CA THR A 152 18.86 -3.55 -10.89
C THR A 152 18.71 -4.88 -10.13
N GLU A 153 18.74 -4.83 -8.79
CA GLU A 153 18.49 -6.01 -7.94
C GLU A 153 17.00 -6.37 -7.80
N SER A 154 16.12 -5.63 -8.47
CA SER A 154 14.68 -5.82 -8.40
C SER A 154 14.19 -6.86 -9.41
N ARG A 155 13.36 -7.78 -8.95
CA ARG A 155 12.64 -8.78 -9.76
C ARG A 155 11.30 -8.26 -10.26
N GLY A 156 10.80 -7.17 -9.69
CA GLY A 156 9.47 -6.66 -9.99
C GLY A 156 8.95 -5.69 -8.94
N ALA A 157 7.78 -5.13 -9.22
CA ALA A 157 7.07 -4.25 -8.31
C ALA A 157 5.58 -4.62 -8.28
N GLN A 158 4.93 -4.37 -7.16
CA GLN A 158 3.48 -4.53 -7.04
C GLN A 158 2.86 -3.44 -6.19
N LEU A 159 1.60 -3.15 -6.50
CA LEU A 159 0.76 -2.28 -5.70
C LEU A 159 0.06 -3.12 -4.63
N ALA A 160 0.14 -2.67 -3.38
CA ALA A 160 -0.50 -3.28 -2.24
C ALA A 160 -1.40 -2.27 -1.51
N TYR A 161 -2.45 -2.79 -0.89
CA TYR A 161 -3.19 -2.05 0.11
C TYR A 161 -2.53 -2.19 1.48
N VAL A 162 -2.70 -1.18 2.33
CA VAL A 162 -1.94 -1.08 3.59
C VAL A 162 -2.13 -2.28 4.52
N GLU A 163 -3.33 -2.88 4.49
CA GLU A 163 -3.67 -4.05 5.33
C GLU A 163 -2.99 -5.33 4.86
N ASP A 164 -2.68 -5.45 3.57
CA ASP A 164 -2.03 -6.64 3.00
C ASP A 164 -0.52 -6.60 3.13
N VAL A 165 0.08 -5.42 3.37
CA VAL A 165 1.54 -5.24 3.42
C VAL A 165 2.19 -6.20 4.41
N ALA A 166 1.61 -6.37 5.60
CA ALA A 166 2.15 -7.25 6.64
C ALA A 166 2.30 -8.71 6.19
N THR A 167 1.47 -9.16 5.25
CA THR A 167 1.52 -10.54 4.73
C THR A 167 2.51 -10.70 3.57
N LEU A 168 2.84 -9.61 2.89
CA LEU A 168 3.75 -9.58 1.76
C LEU A 168 5.20 -9.32 2.19
N TYR A 169 5.38 -8.46 3.19
CA TYR A 169 6.68 -7.90 3.55
C TYR A 169 7.64 -8.96 4.14
N PHE A 170 8.87 -8.99 3.64
CA PHE A 170 9.80 -10.10 3.92
C PHE A 170 10.22 -10.30 5.38
N ALA A 171 10.23 -9.23 6.18
CA ALA A 171 10.65 -9.24 7.57
C ALA A 171 9.78 -8.27 8.39
N TRP A 172 8.46 -8.52 8.39
CA TRP A 172 7.52 -7.67 9.10
C TRP A 172 7.69 -7.75 10.62
N ASP A 173 7.75 -6.59 11.28
CA ASP A 173 7.83 -6.44 12.72
C ASP A 173 6.92 -5.30 13.23
N GLU A 174 6.84 -5.12 14.56
CA GLU A 174 6.02 -4.08 15.19
C GLU A 174 6.49 -2.66 14.86
N LEU A 175 7.78 -2.47 14.61
CA LEU A 175 8.35 -1.17 14.27
C LEU A 175 7.90 -0.77 12.85
N LEU A 176 8.00 -1.68 11.89
CA LEU A 176 7.48 -1.50 10.53
C LEU A 176 5.97 -1.25 10.57
N ALA A 177 5.21 -2.04 11.33
CA ALA A 177 3.78 -1.80 11.49
C ALA A 177 3.48 -0.37 11.99
N SER A 178 4.24 0.11 12.97
CA SER A 178 4.11 1.47 13.51
C SER A 178 4.49 2.55 12.48
N VAL A 179 5.54 2.32 11.69
CA VAL A 179 5.96 3.25 10.64
C VAL A 179 4.92 3.33 9.52
N PHE A 180 4.35 2.20 9.09
CA PHE A 180 3.28 2.17 8.10
C PHE A 180 2.01 2.86 8.60
N ALA A 181 1.64 2.65 9.87
CA ALA A 181 0.50 3.35 10.48
C ALA A 181 0.74 4.87 10.52
N LEU A 182 1.93 5.32 10.92
CA LEU A 182 2.30 6.74 10.92
C LEU A 182 2.31 7.33 9.50
N ALA A 183 2.88 6.60 8.54
CA ALA A 183 2.92 7.00 7.13
C ALA A 183 1.50 7.16 6.57
N TYR A 184 0.61 6.21 6.88
CA TYR A 184 -0.78 6.25 6.45
C TYR A 184 -1.54 7.45 7.03
N ALA A 185 -1.38 7.71 8.34
CA ALA A 185 -1.96 8.89 8.98
C ALA A 185 -1.44 10.19 8.35
N ARG A 186 -0.12 10.31 8.12
CA ARG A 186 0.47 11.52 7.50
C ARG A 186 0.13 11.66 6.02
N LYS A 187 -0.12 10.58 5.28
CA LYS A 187 -0.58 10.64 3.88
C LYS A 187 -1.88 11.43 3.80
N GLN A 188 -2.82 11.20 4.71
CA GLN A 188 -4.11 11.91 4.74
C GLN A 188 -3.93 13.43 4.92
N ASP A 189 -2.95 13.85 5.72
CA ASP A 189 -2.74 15.28 6.02
C ASP A 189 -1.82 16.00 5.02
N LYS A 190 -0.79 15.31 4.51
CA LYS A 190 0.34 15.94 3.81
C LYS A 190 0.36 15.67 2.31
N LEU A 191 -0.27 14.59 1.86
CA LEU A 191 -0.26 14.14 0.46
C LEU A 191 -1.64 14.15 -0.21
N ARG A 192 -2.72 14.51 0.51
CA ARG A 192 -4.02 14.74 -0.12
C ARG A 192 -3.93 15.91 -1.11
N VAL A 193 -4.02 15.59 -2.39
CA VAL A 193 -4.62 16.48 -3.37
C VAL A 193 -6.12 16.37 -3.14
N GLY A 194 -6.79 17.47 -2.79
CA GLY A 194 -8.25 17.45 -2.68
C GLY A 194 -8.82 17.05 -4.04
N VAL A 195 -9.41 15.85 -4.14
CA VAL A 195 -10.23 15.50 -5.29
C VAL A 195 -11.63 15.97 -4.95
N SER A 196 -12.17 16.90 -5.74
CA SER A 196 -13.55 17.34 -5.51
C SER A 196 -14.49 16.15 -5.72
N LEU A 197 -15.52 16.03 -4.90
CA LEU A 197 -16.60 15.06 -5.12
C LEU A 197 -17.19 15.21 -6.53
N SER A 198 -17.22 16.43 -7.07
CA SER A 198 -17.63 16.69 -8.45
C SER A 198 -16.75 15.98 -9.49
N ASP A 199 -15.45 15.87 -9.24
CA ASP A 199 -14.48 15.28 -10.18
C ASP A 199 -14.51 13.75 -10.12
N LEU A 200 -15.01 13.19 -9.01
CA LEU A 200 -15.22 11.76 -8.82
C LEU A 200 -16.54 11.27 -9.42
N ILE A 201 -17.56 12.12 -9.47
CA ILE A 201 -18.92 11.80 -9.94
C ILE A 201 -19.08 11.98 -11.46
N GLN A 202 -18.09 12.53 -12.16
CA GLN A 202 -18.20 12.85 -13.60
C GLN A 202 -18.18 11.66 -14.57
N ASP A 203 -18.17 10.40 -14.10
CA ASP A 203 -18.45 9.27 -15.00
C ASP A 203 -19.97 9.20 -15.26
N THR A 204 -20.35 9.60 -16.47
CA THR A 204 -21.70 9.39 -17.04
C THR A 204 -22.12 7.93 -16.84
N PRO A 205 -23.35 7.66 -16.37
CA PRO A 205 -23.82 6.28 -16.22
C PRO A 205 -23.76 5.56 -17.58
N PRO A 206 -23.51 4.24 -17.59
CA PRO A 206 -23.56 3.47 -18.84
C PRO A 206 -24.93 3.65 -19.49
N GLU A 207 -24.95 3.92 -20.80
CA GLU A 207 -26.20 3.96 -21.57
C GLU A 207 -26.93 2.61 -21.46
N ASP A 208 -28.24 2.68 -21.22
CA ASP A 208 -29.16 1.55 -21.05
C ASP A 208 -29.17 0.54 -22.21
#